data_AF-A0A0F9NPD5-F1
#
_entry.id   AF-A0A0F9NPD5-F1
#
_cell.length_a   1.000
_cell.length_b   1.000
_cell.length_c   1.000
_cell.angle_alpha   90.00
_cell.angle_beta   90.00
_cell.angle_gamma   90.00
#
_symmetry.space_group_name_H-M   'P 1'
#
loop_
_entity.id
_entity.type
_entity.pdbx_description
1 polymer ?
#
loop_
_entity_poly.entity_id
_entity_poly.type
_entity_poly.pdbx_seq_one_letter_code
_entity_poly.pdbx_strand_id
1 'polypeptide(L)'
;MSKLTCRELGEHDMVKFKASSHRFGTAEFIFCFVLKRGKVKELFIWPSQQPDVTEFFHVALPYAPQQFGVSAWTHKGMDEPRSWMFFWCQEHKCVAFRVYVPKQAKCFRVHFGSWFRIIFDTTCEPYGETK
;
A
#
# COMPACT_ATOMS: atom_id res chain seq x y z
N MET A 1 -2.84 16.54 18.84
CA MET A 1 -2.66 15.73 17.61
C MET A 1 -2.19 14.36 18.07
N SER A 2 -2.96 13.29 17.83
CA SER A 2 -2.46 11.94 18.09
C SER A 2 -1.20 11.72 17.26
N LYS A 3 -0.15 11.19 17.88
CA LYS A 3 1.09 10.90 17.17
C LYS A 3 0.82 9.72 16.24
N LEU A 4 0.97 9.92 14.93
CA LEU A 4 0.90 8.83 13.97
C LEU A 4 1.99 7.80 14.31
N THR A 5 1.60 6.53 14.38
CA THR A 5 2.51 5.43 14.71
C THR A 5 3.00 4.77 13.42
N CYS A 6 4.32 4.56 13.31
CA CYS A 6 4.89 3.79 12.22
C CYS A 6 4.72 2.30 12.52
N ARG A 7 4.09 1.55 11.62
CA ARG A 7 4.01 0.10 11.68
C ARG A 7 4.88 -0.52 10.59
N GLU A 8 5.83 -1.35 11.02
CA GLU A 8 6.64 -2.16 10.12
C GLU A 8 5.80 -3.29 9.51
N LEU A 9 5.92 -3.50 8.20
CA LEU A 9 5.29 -4.59 7.48
C LEU A 9 6.33 -5.47 6.78
N GLY A 10 6.19 -6.78 6.96
CA GLY A 10 6.96 -7.82 6.30
C GLY A 10 6.17 -8.56 5.22
N GLU A 11 6.70 -9.70 4.76
CA GLU A 11 6.04 -10.50 3.74
C GLU A 11 4.67 -10.99 4.21
N HIS A 12 3.66 -10.90 3.33
CA HIS A 12 2.28 -11.29 3.59
C HIS A 12 1.56 -10.51 4.70
N ASP A 13 2.21 -9.51 5.31
CA ASP A 13 1.53 -8.65 6.27
C ASP A 13 0.35 -7.95 5.64
N MET A 14 -0.71 -7.85 6.44
CA MET A 14 -2.01 -7.40 6.00
C MET A 14 -2.44 -6.16 6.76
N VAL A 15 -2.93 -5.18 6.00
CA VAL A 15 -3.49 -3.95 6.53
C VAL A 15 -4.94 -3.84 6.11
N LYS A 16 -5.83 -3.84 7.10
CA LYS A 16 -7.26 -3.60 6.92
C LYS A 16 -7.52 -2.10 6.81
N PHE A 17 -8.44 -1.73 5.95
CA PHE A 17 -8.88 -0.34 5.80
C PHE A 17 -10.33 -0.29 5.33
N LYS A 18 -10.92 0.90 5.35
CA LYS A 18 -12.26 1.15 4.80
C LYS A 18 -12.15 1.78 3.42
N ALA A 19 -12.47 1.03 2.35
CA ALA A 19 -12.32 1.51 0.97
C ALA A 19 -13.19 2.71 0.60
N SER A 20 -14.31 2.92 1.28
CA SER A 20 -15.22 4.03 1.03
C SER A 20 -15.58 4.76 2.31
N SER A 21 -15.60 6.09 2.24
CA SER A 21 -16.10 6.93 3.32
C SER A 21 -17.09 7.93 2.76
N HIS A 22 -18.12 8.28 3.52
CA HIS A 22 -19.10 9.30 3.12
C HIS A 22 -18.44 10.65 2.82
N ARG A 23 -17.28 10.92 3.46
CA ARG A 23 -16.57 12.20 3.34
C ARG A 23 -15.67 12.29 2.11
N PHE A 24 -15.02 11.21 1.72
CA PHE A 24 -13.98 11.24 0.67
C PHE A 24 -14.33 10.39 -0.56
N GLY A 25 -15.41 9.62 -0.52
CA GLY A 25 -15.84 8.74 -1.61
C GLY A 25 -15.02 7.45 -1.70
N THR A 26 -13.72 7.56 -1.96
CA THR A 26 -12.79 6.41 -2.10
C THR A 26 -11.54 6.64 -1.26
N ALA A 27 -11.10 5.59 -0.56
CA ALA A 27 -9.86 5.63 0.21
C ALA A 27 -8.65 5.68 -0.72
N GLU A 28 -7.57 6.25 -0.19
CA GLU A 28 -6.34 6.41 -0.94
C GLU A 28 -5.15 6.04 -0.07
N PHE A 29 -4.07 5.64 -0.73
CA PHE A 29 -2.75 5.53 -0.12
C PHE A 29 -1.73 6.32 -0.94
N ILE A 30 -0.81 6.98 -0.25
CA ILE A 30 0.40 7.56 -0.83
C ILE A 30 1.52 6.55 -0.63
N PHE A 31 2.25 6.27 -1.70
CA PHE A 31 3.37 5.35 -1.71
C PHE A 31 4.65 6.13 -1.99
N CYS A 32 5.62 6.09 -1.08
CA CYS A 32 6.88 6.83 -1.13
C CYS A 32 8.05 5.86 -1.34
N PHE A 33 8.73 5.92 -2.49
CA PHE A 33 9.83 5.00 -2.81
C PHE A 33 11.19 5.57 -2.45
N VAL A 34 11.76 5.14 -1.33
CA VAL A 34 13.09 5.58 -0.97
C VAL A 34 14.13 4.77 -1.73
N LEU A 35 14.87 5.48 -2.58
CA LEU A 35 15.99 4.94 -3.33
C LEU A 35 17.28 5.10 -2.52
N LYS A 36 18.07 4.02 -2.42
CA LYS A 36 19.46 4.09 -1.95
C LYS A 36 20.36 3.54 -3.05
N ARG A 37 21.30 4.37 -3.52
CA ARG A 37 22.21 4.04 -4.64
C ARG A 37 21.45 3.58 -5.90
N GLY A 38 20.39 4.29 -6.26
CA GLY A 38 19.57 4.01 -7.45
C GLY A 38 18.68 2.78 -7.35
N LYS A 39 18.57 2.15 -6.18
CA LYS A 39 17.76 0.94 -5.95
C LYS A 39 16.67 1.23 -4.92
N VAL A 40 15.44 0.77 -5.18
CA VAL A 40 14.35 0.83 -4.18
C VAL A 40 14.76 -0.01 -2.97
N LYS A 41 14.75 0.61 -1.79
CA LYS A 41 15.14 -0.06 -0.54
C LYS A 41 14.06 -0.01 0.52
N GLU A 42 13.27 1.06 0.54
CA GLU A 42 12.19 1.21 1.51
C GLU A 42 10.97 1.75 0.79
N LEU A 43 9.80 1.34 1.26
CA LEU A 43 8.52 1.89 0.86
C LEU A 43 7.80 2.39 2.11
N PHE A 44 7.43 3.67 2.11
CA PHE A 44 6.49 4.19 3.10
C PHE A 44 5.10 4.29 2.48
N ILE A 45 4.09 3.82 3.20
CA ILE A 45 2.68 3.80 2.75
C ILE A 45 1.86 4.61 3.74
N TRP A 46 1.28 5.70 3.25
CA TRP A 46 0.52 6.64 4.07
C TRP A 46 -0.95 6.58 3.69
N PRO A 47 -1.85 6.27 4.65
CA PRO A 47 -3.28 6.45 4.43
C PRO A 47 -3.59 7.90 4.09
N SER A 48 -4.28 8.12 2.98
CA SER A 48 -4.86 9.42 2.63
C SER A 48 -6.36 9.26 2.44
N GLN A 49 -7.13 10.33 2.70
CA GLN A 49 -8.60 10.29 2.52
C GLN A 49 -9.32 9.18 3.33
N GLN A 50 -8.80 8.89 4.53
CA GLN A 50 -9.40 7.94 5.47
C GLN A 50 -9.77 8.68 6.77
N PRO A 51 -10.96 8.42 7.35
CA PRO A 51 -11.27 8.94 8.68
C PRO A 51 -10.35 8.25 9.70
N ASP A 52 -9.83 9.02 10.65
CA ASP A 52 -9.10 8.50 11.82
C ASP A 52 -7.78 7.77 11.49
N VAL A 53 -6.91 8.40 10.70
CA VAL A 53 -5.55 7.88 10.45
C VAL A 53 -4.74 7.89 11.76
N THR A 54 -4.41 6.71 12.27
CA THR A 54 -3.58 6.52 13.48
C THR A 54 -2.20 5.95 13.17
N GLU A 55 -2.04 5.34 12.00
CA GLU A 55 -0.83 4.63 11.60
C GLU A 55 -0.42 4.99 10.17
N PHE A 56 0.88 4.91 9.89
CA PHE A 56 1.44 4.76 8.55
C PHE A 56 2.35 3.55 8.53
N PHE A 57 2.65 3.05 7.34
CA PHE A 57 3.34 1.78 7.19
C PHE A 57 4.71 1.95 6.57
N HIS A 58 5.66 1.16 7.03
CA HIS A 58 7.00 1.07 6.48
C HIS A 58 7.30 -0.36 6.06
N VAL A 59 7.80 -0.53 4.85
CA VAL A 59 8.24 -1.81 4.28
C VAL A 59 9.72 -1.71 3.96
N ALA A 60 10.54 -2.38 4.77
CA ALA A 60 11.96 -2.57 4.46
C ALA A 60 12.11 -3.68 3.41
N LEU A 61 12.70 -3.36 2.25
CA LEU A 61 12.82 -4.33 1.17
C LEU A 61 14.07 -5.20 1.35
N PRO A 62 13.92 -6.53 1.52
CA PRO A 62 15.05 -7.42 1.79
C PRO A 62 16.03 -7.51 0.61
N TYR A 63 15.57 -7.22 -0.59
CA TYR A 63 16.36 -7.11 -1.81
C TYR A 63 16.02 -5.82 -2.56
N ALA A 64 16.75 -5.51 -3.63
CA ALA A 64 16.40 -4.42 -4.54
C ALA A 64 15.48 -4.97 -5.64
N PRO A 65 14.15 -4.82 -5.54
CA PRO A 65 13.26 -5.33 -6.57
C PRO A 65 13.52 -4.59 -7.89
N GLN A 66 13.48 -5.32 -9.00
CA GLN A 66 13.57 -4.71 -10.33
C GLN A 66 12.29 -3.95 -10.69
N GLN A 67 11.17 -4.37 -10.11
CA GLN A 67 9.85 -3.82 -10.41
C GLN A 67 9.01 -3.74 -9.14
N PHE A 68 8.22 -2.67 -9.08
CA PHE A 68 7.16 -2.49 -8.10
C PHE A 68 5.81 -2.45 -8.82
N GLY A 69 4.79 -3.04 -8.22
CA GLY A 69 3.42 -2.93 -8.72
C GLY A 69 2.40 -2.76 -7.59
N VAL A 70 1.33 -2.03 -7.89
CA VAL A 70 0.09 -2.10 -7.11
C VAL A 70 -0.92 -2.86 -7.93
N SER A 71 -1.59 -3.83 -7.32
CA SER A 71 -2.49 -4.74 -8.03
C SER A 71 -3.69 -5.11 -7.18
N ALA A 72 -4.69 -5.70 -7.81
CA ALA A 72 -5.84 -6.29 -7.15
C ALA A 72 -6.21 -7.61 -7.83
N TRP A 73 -7.01 -8.43 -7.15
CA TRP A 73 -7.55 -9.68 -7.71
C TRP A 73 -8.68 -9.40 -8.71
N THR A 74 -8.35 -8.80 -9.85
CA THR A 74 -9.33 -8.37 -10.87
C THR A 74 -10.16 -9.52 -11.43
N HIS A 75 -9.59 -10.72 -11.56
CA HIS A 75 -10.33 -11.93 -11.97
C HIS A 75 -11.37 -12.39 -10.95
N LYS A 76 -11.37 -11.84 -9.72
CA LYS A 76 -12.44 -12.01 -8.73
C LYS A 76 -13.45 -10.86 -8.75
N GLY A 77 -13.52 -10.09 -9.83
CA GLY A 77 -14.46 -8.98 -10.00
C GLY A 77 -14.10 -7.71 -9.23
N MET A 78 -12.83 -7.55 -8.83
CA MET A 78 -12.34 -6.30 -8.23
C MET A 78 -11.97 -5.29 -9.32
N ASP A 79 -12.24 -4.02 -9.06
CA ASP A 79 -11.69 -2.94 -9.89
C ASP A 79 -10.15 -2.90 -9.75
N GLU A 80 -9.48 -2.39 -10.78
CA GLU A 80 -8.05 -2.13 -10.71
C GLU A 80 -7.75 -0.94 -9.79
N PRO A 81 -6.67 -0.99 -8.99
CA PRO A 81 -6.19 0.16 -8.27
C PRO A 81 -5.70 1.21 -9.27
N ARG A 82 -6.03 2.48 -9.04
CA ARG A 82 -5.67 3.56 -9.96
C ARG A 82 -4.56 4.42 -9.38
N SER A 83 -3.35 4.24 -9.89
CA SER A 83 -2.21 5.10 -9.60
C SER A 83 -2.40 6.45 -10.27
N TRP A 84 -2.21 7.54 -9.52
CA TRP A 84 -2.36 8.90 -10.02
C TRP A 84 -1.46 9.87 -9.26
N MET A 85 -1.22 11.04 -9.86
CA MET A 85 -0.45 12.15 -9.31
C MET A 85 0.91 11.76 -8.71
N PHE A 86 1.95 11.77 -9.55
CA PHE A 86 3.33 11.62 -9.11
C PHE A 86 3.88 12.95 -8.61
N PHE A 87 4.55 12.95 -7.45
CA PHE A 87 5.10 14.15 -6.84
C PHE A 87 6.34 13.82 -6.00
N TRP A 88 7.07 14.86 -5.57
CA TRP A 88 8.21 14.70 -4.68
C TRP A 88 7.77 14.82 -3.21
N CYS A 89 7.99 13.77 -2.42
CA CYS A 89 7.74 13.77 -0.98
C CYS A 89 8.92 14.44 -0.24
N GLN A 90 8.65 15.56 0.43
CA GLN A 90 9.68 16.31 1.16
C GLN A 90 10.16 15.59 2.43
N GLU A 91 9.26 14.88 3.11
CA GLU A 91 9.56 14.16 4.35
C GLU A 91 10.54 13.01 4.12
N HIS A 92 10.27 12.17 3.11
CA HIS A 92 11.07 10.99 2.79
C HIS A 92 12.10 11.23 1.69
N LYS A 93 12.16 12.45 1.12
CA LYS A 93 13.06 12.87 0.03
C LYS A 93 13.05 11.87 -1.14
N CYS A 94 11.86 11.56 -1.63
CA CYS A 94 11.68 10.57 -2.70
C CYS A 94 10.51 10.88 -3.62
N VAL A 95 10.45 10.16 -4.75
CA VAL A 95 9.26 10.14 -5.60
C VAL A 95 8.15 9.38 -4.89
N ALA A 96 6.98 10.01 -4.84
CA ALA A 96 5.76 9.44 -4.31
C ALA A 96 4.62 9.56 -5.32
N PHE A 97 3.60 8.72 -5.15
CA PHE A 97 2.40 8.74 -5.97
C PHE A 97 1.21 8.28 -5.15
N ARG A 98 0.01 8.68 -5.58
CA ARG A 98 -1.24 8.30 -4.95
C ARG A 98 -1.84 7.10 -5.64
N VAL A 99 -2.60 6.31 -4.89
CA VAL A 99 -3.39 5.21 -5.46
C VAL A 99 -4.77 5.23 -4.86
N TYR A 100 -5.77 5.36 -5.73
CA TYR A 100 -7.14 5.07 -5.36
C TYR A 100 -7.32 3.56 -5.21
N VAL A 101 -7.88 3.19 -4.07
CA VAL A 101 -8.13 1.81 -3.72
C VAL A 101 -9.39 1.31 -4.43
N PRO A 102 -9.43 0.04 -4.89
CA PRO A 102 -10.66 -0.55 -5.40
C PRO A 102 -11.77 -0.49 -4.34
N LYS A 103 -12.99 -0.08 -4.73
CA LYS A 103 -14.10 0.13 -3.77
C LYS A 103 -14.49 -1.13 -3.02
N GLN A 104 -14.22 -2.30 -3.61
CA GLN A 104 -14.51 -3.63 -3.07
C GLN A 104 -13.45 -4.09 -2.06
N ALA A 105 -12.26 -3.48 -2.06
CA ALA A 105 -11.15 -3.94 -1.23
C ALA A 105 -11.41 -3.69 0.25
N LYS A 106 -10.98 -4.62 1.09
CA LYS A 106 -11.04 -4.52 2.56
C LYS A 106 -9.66 -4.50 3.20
N CYS A 107 -8.65 -4.98 2.48
CA CYS A 107 -7.27 -4.93 2.91
C CYS A 107 -6.31 -4.80 1.74
N PHE A 108 -5.05 -4.52 2.07
CA PHE A 108 -3.92 -4.76 1.17
C PHE A 108 -2.92 -5.66 1.86
N ARG A 109 -2.07 -6.29 1.04
CA ARG A 109 -1.00 -7.18 1.49
C ARG A 109 0.32 -6.81 0.82
N VAL A 110 1.39 -7.04 1.56
CA VAL A 110 2.77 -6.96 1.07
C VAL A 110 3.14 -8.29 0.43
N HIS A 111 3.74 -8.25 -0.76
CA HIS A 111 4.25 -9.44 -1.44
C HIS A 111 5.62 -9.21 -2.08
N PHE A 112 6.57 -10.08 -1.73
CA PHE A 112 7.96 -10.14 -2.14
C PHE A 112 8.13 -11.34 -3.07
N GLY A 113 7.65 -11.21 -4.30
CA GLY A 113 7.86 -12.21 -5.36
C GLY A 113 9.04 -11.86 -6.26
N SER A 114 8.98 -12.33 -7.51
CA SER A 114 9.85 -11.81 -8.58
C SER A 114 9.74 -10.29 -8.70
N TRP A 115 8.56 -9.73 -8.40
CA TRP A 115 8.31 -8.30 -8.24
C TRP A 115 7.85 -8.00 -6.81
N PHE A 116 8.17 -6.81 -6.31
CA PHE A 116 7.58 -6.32 -5.07
C PHE A 116 6.19 -5.75 -5.38
N ARG A 117 5.16 -6.23 -4.68
CA ARG A 117 3.77 -5.82 -4.94
C ARG A 117 3.02 -5.47 -3.67
N ILE A 118 2.12 -4.50 -3.81
CA ILE A 118 1.03 -4.26 -2.88
C ILE A 118 -0.25 -4.76 -3.54
N ILE A 119 -0.92 -5.70 -2.89
CA ILE A 119 -2.07 -6.41 -3.47
C ILE A 119 -3.31 -6.08 -2.65
N PHE A 120 -4.30 -5.42 -3.26
CA PHE A 120 -5.61 -5.18 -2.67
C PHE A 120 -6.51 -6.41 -2.80
N ASP A 121 -7.25 -6.72 -1.74
CA ASP A 121 -8.08 -7.92 -1.64
C ASP A 121 -9.42 -7.62 -0.95
N THR A 122 -10.45 -8.40 -1.28
CA THR A 122 -11.77 -8.39 -0.62
C THR A 122 -11.80 -9.28 0.62
N THR A 123 -10.88 -10.22 0.74
CA THR A 123 -10.75 -11.17 1.85
C THR A 123 -9.51 -10.83 2.67
N CYS A 124 -9.70 -10.72 3.99
CA CYS A 124 -8.63 -10.44 4.93
C CYS A 124 -8.13 -11.74 5.61
N GLU A 125 -8.03 -12.82 4.84
CA GLU A 125 -7.66 -14.16 5.32
C GLU A 125 -6.20 -14.48 4.96
N PRO A 126 -5.40 -15.13 5.81
CA PRO A 126 -4.04 -15.54 5.46
C PRO A 126 -4.01 -16.37 4.18
N TYR A 127 -3.04 -16.12 3.29
CA TYR A 127 -2.85 -16.97 2.10
C TYR A 127 -2.21 -18.29 2.56
N GLY A 128 -2.80 -19.43 2.21
CA GLY A 128 -2.14 -20.74 2.39
C GLY A 128 -2.42 -21.49 3.70
N GLU A 129 -3.40 -21.10 4.52
CA GLU A 129 -3.95 -22.01 5.52
C GLU A 129 -4.98 -22.95 4.86
N THR A 130 -4.48 -23.87 4.04
CA THR A 130 -5.19 -25.12 3.81
C THR A 130 -5.28 -25.85 5.15
N LYS A 131 -6.50 -26.10 5.62
CA LYS A 131 -6.75 -27.20 6.56
C LYS A 131 -6.31 -28.52 5.95
#